data_AF-A0A1A8MAE7-F1
#
_entry.id   AF-A0A1A8MAE7-F1
#
_cell.length_a   1.000
_cell.length_b   1.000
_cell.length_c   1.000
_cell.angle_alpha   90.00
_cell.angle_beta   90.00
_cell.angle_gamma   90.00
#
_symmetry.space_group_name_H-M   'P 1'
#
loop_
_entity.id
_entity.type
_entity.pdbx_description
1 polymer ?
#
loop_
_entity_poly.entity_id
_entity_poly.type
_entity_poly.pdbx_seq_one_letter_code
_entity_poly.pdbx_strand_id
1 'polypeptide(L)' 'ISQPVRHNAVAKIEVTPPSGRCRWTERIIYRKKGPKVCISPDAKWFPDYMKNFDRNDESFHSTALPFSTTNH' A
#
# COMPACT_ATOMS: atom_id res chain seq x y z
N ILE A 1 9.74 -3.66 -16.92
CA ILE A 1 8.72 -3.10 -16.00
C ILE A 1 8.16 -4.26 -15.18
N SER A 2 8.19 -4.20 -13.84
CA SER A 2 7.62 -5.26 -12.98
C SER A 2 6.09 -5.25 -13.05
N GLN A 3 5.48 -6.43 -13.18
CA GLN A 3 4.02 -6.60 -13.21
C GLN A 3 3.40 -6.45 -11.81
N PRO A 4 2.14 -5.98 -11.71
CA PRO A 4 1.41 -5.91 -10.45
C PRO A 4 1.28 -7.28 -9.77
N VAL A 5 1.40 -7.30 -8.44
CA VAL A 5 1.12 -8.50 -7.63
C VAL A 5 -0.39 -8.58 -7.38
N ARG A 6 -0.99 -9.77 -7.30
CA ARG A 6 -2.41 -9.87 -6.94
C ARG A 6 -2.61 -9.44 -5.47
N HIS A 7 -3.65 -8.65 -5.17
CA HIS A 7 -3.90 -8.10 -3.83
C HIS A 7 -3.95 -9.19 -2.74
N ASN A 8 -4.61 -10.32 -3.01
CA ASN A 8 -4.72 -11.42 -2.07
C ASN A 8 -3.37 -12.08 -1.69
N ALA A 9 -2.35 -11.91 -2.53
CA ALA A 9 -0.99 -12.41 -2.31
C ALA A 9 -0.08 -11.40 -1.59
N VAL A 10 -0.53 -10.16 -1.37
CA VAL A 10 0.21 -9.13 -0.62
C VAL A 10 0.09 -9.38 0.87
N ALA A 11 1.22 -9.32 1.57
CA ALA A 11 1.29 -9.29 3.03
C ALA A 11 1.38 -7.86 3.56
N LYS A 12 2.25 -7.04 2.95
CA LYS A 12 2.49 -5.65 3.33
C LYS A 12 3.01 -4.87 2.13
N ILE A 13 2.69 -3.58 2.08
CA ILE A 13 3.30 -2.62 1.15
C ILE A 13 4.07 -1.59 1.98
N GLU A 14 5.33 -1.36 1.61
CA GLU A 14 6.16 -0.30 2.19
C GLU A 14 6.53 0.71 1.12
N VAL A 15 6.28 1.98 1.41
CA VAL A 15 6.66 3.12 0.59
C VAL A 15 7.54 4.02 1.42
N THR A 16 8.83 4.05 1.09
CA THR A 16 9.80 4.92 1.75
C THR A 16 10.01 6.16 0.87
N PRO A 17 9.66 7.36 1.35
CA PRO A 17 9.85 8.58 0.59
C PRO A 17 11.34 8.90 0.41
N PRO A 18 11.69 9.73 -0.60
CA PRO A 18 13.03 10.26 -0.73
C PRO A 18 13.48 10.92 0.57
N SER A 19 14.70 10.62 0.99
CA SER A 19 15.33 11.19 2.17
C SER A 19 16.77 11.59 1.86
N GLY A 20 17.44 12.31 2.78
CA GLY A 20 18.83 12.73 2.57
C GLY A 20 19.82 11.60 2.25
N ARG A 21 19.46 10.34 2.57
CA ARG A 21 20.28 9.15 2.29
C ARG A 21 19.87 8.41 1.01
N CYS A 22 18.66 8.62 0.51
CA CYS A 22 18.15 7.99 -0.71
C CYS A 22 17.31 8.98 -1.50
N ARG A 23 17.80 9.39 -2.68
CA ARG A 23 17.13 10.38 -3.54
C ARG A 23 15.83 9.85 -4.16
N TRP A 24 15.64 8.54 -4.18
CA TRP A 24 14.55 7.88 -4.88
C TRP A 24 13.51 7.36 -3.89
N THR A 25 12.24 7.40 -4.28
CA THR A 25 11.18 6.71 -3.55
C THR A 25 11.40 5.22 -3.69
N GLU A 26 11.54 4.52 -2.57
CA GLU A 26 11.62 3.06 -2.55
C GLU A 26 10.23 2.47 -2.30
N ARG A 27 9.84 1.51 -3.13
CA ARG A 27 8.51 0.89 -3.07
C ARG A 27 8.67 -0.62 -3.10
N ILE A 28 8.20 -1.28 -2.05
CA ILE A 28 8.38 -2.72 -1.85
C ILE A 28 7.04 -3.35 -1.52
N ILE A 29 6.66 -4.38 -2.28
CA ILE A 29 5.56 -5.29 -1.94
C ILE A 29 6.15 -6.55 -1.32
N TYR A 30 5.77 -6.82 -0.08
CA TYR A 30 6.02 -8.11 0.57
C TYR A 30 4.88 -9.05 0.23
N ARG A 31 5.22 -10.22 -0.31
CA ARG A 31 4.25 -11.27 -0.60
C ARG A 31 4.04 -12.12 0.65
N LYS A 32 2.82 -12.65 0.84
CA LYS A 32 2.53 -13.65 1.89
C LYS A 32 3.43 -14.87 1.77
N LYS A 33 3.76 -15.25 0.54
CA LYS A 33 4.70 -16.32 0.21
C LYS A 33 5.57 -15.90 -0.97
N GLY A 34 6.85 -16.27 -0.91
CA GLY A 34 7.81 -16.00 -1.98
C GLY A 34 8.53 -14.64 -1.84
N PRO A 35 9.26 -14.22 -2.89
CA PRO A 35 10.16 -13.09 -2.81
C PRO A 35 9.43 -11.74 -2.75
N LYS A 36 10.05 -10.75 -2.10
CA LYS A 36 9.62 -9.36 -2.15
C LYS A 36 9.78 -8.79 -3.56
N VAL A 37 8.93 -7.83 -3.92
CA VAL A 37 8.95 -7.17 -5.22
C VAL A 37 9.28 -5.70 -5.03
N CYS A 38 10.38 -5.26 -5.66
CA CYS A 38 10.68 -3.84 -5.78
C CYS A 38 9.95 -3.25 -6.98
N ILE A 39 9.37 -2.07 -6.79
CA ILE A 39 8.59 -1.38 -7.81
C ILE A 39 9.39 -0.18 -8.28
N SER A 40 9.71 -0.15 -9.57
CA SER A 40 10.36 1.00 -10.21
C SER A 40 9.55 2.28 -9.94
N PRO A 41 10.18 3.42 -9.63
CA PRO A 41 9.51 4.72 -9.47
C PRO A 41 8.56 5.10 -10.63
N ASP A 42 8.83 4.61 -11.84
CA ASP A 42 8.08 4.94 -13.05
C ASP A 42 6.89 4.01 -13.32
N ALA A 43 6.59 3.09 -12.41
CA ALA A 43 5.46 2.18 -12.52
C ALA A 43 4.12 2.94 -12.45
N LYS A 44 3.57 3.30 -13.63
CA LYS A 44 2.29 4.01 -13.79
C LYS A 44 1.09 3.30 -13.15
N TRP A 45 1.17 1.97 -13.00
CA TRP A 45 0.10 1.17 -12.40
C TRP A 45 0.03 1.31 -10.87
N PHE A 46 1.12 1.71 -10.20
CA PHE A 46 1.21 1.68 -8.74
C PHE A 46 0.21 2.61 -8.02
N PRO A 47 -0.04 3.86 -8.48
CA PRO A 47 -1.05 4.71 -7.84
C PRO A 47 -2.46 4.11 -7.86
N ASP A 48 -2.89 3.54 -8.99
CA ASP A 48 -4.22 2.94 -9.10
C ASP A 48 -4.31 1.59 -8.36
N TYR A 49 -3.18 0.89 -8.26
CA TYR A 49 -3.07 -0.29 -7.42
C TYR A 49 -3.29 0.01 -5.94
N MET A 50 -2.67 1.08 -5.41
CA MET A 50 -2.88 1.52 -4.02
C MET A 50 -4.34 1.91 -3.77
N LYS A 51 -4.96 2.71 -4.64
CA LYS A 51 -6.39 3.08 -4.52
C LYS A 51 -7.31 1.86 -4.42
N ASN A 52 -7.04 0.84 -5.23
CA ASN A 52 -7.82 -0.38 -5.21
C ASN A 52 -7.49 -1.26 -4.00
N PHE A 53 -6.27 -1.18 -3.46
CA PHE A 53 -5.88 -1.90 -2.25
C PHE A 53 -6.64 -1.36 -1.03
N ASP A 54 -6.67 -0.04 -0.84
CA ASP A 54 -7.37 0.62 0.27
C ASP A 54 -8.89 0.35 0.23
N ARG A 55 -9.51 0.35 -0.96
CA ARG A 55 -10.93 0.02 -1.12
C ARG A 55 -11.30 -1.40 -0.69
N ASN A 56 -10.36 -2.34 -0.81
CA ASN A 56 -10.58 -3.72 -0.37
C ASN A 56 -10.38 -3.88 1.14
N ASP A 57 -9.65 -2.98 1.79
CA ASP A 57 -9.44 -2.95 3.24
C ASP A 57 -10.64 -2.30 3.96
N GLU A 58 -11.21 -1.25 3.38
CA GLU A 58 -12.47 -0.62 3.82
C GLU A 58 -13.67 -1.59 3.76
N SER A 59 -13.65 -2.57 2.84
CA SER A 59 -14.66 -3.64 2.80
C SER A 59 -14.53 -4.63 3.96
N PHE A 60 -13.42 -4.65 4.70
CA PHE A 60 -13.20 -5.48 5.88
C PHE A 60 -13.28 -4.69 7.22
N HIS A 61 -13.33 -3.36 7.16
CA HIS A 61 -13.41 -2.47 8.32
C HIS A 61 -14.72 -1.65 8.40
N SER A 62 -15.83 -2.19 7.90
CA SER A 62 -17.16 -1.67 8.29
C SER A 62 -17.47 -2.01 9.75
N THR A 63 -16.77 -1.37 10.69
CA THR A 63 -17.28 -1.12 12.03
C THR A 63 -17.44 0.39 12.12
N ALA A 64 -18.68 0.85 11.95
CA ALA A 64 -19.05 2.21 12.29
C ALA A 64 -18.68 2.47 13.75
N LEU A 65 -17.67 3.30 14.00
CA LEU A 65 -17.39 3.80 15.34
C LEU A 65 -18.49 4.82 15.69
N PRO A 66 -19.18 4.67 16.84
CA PRO A 66 -20.11 5.69 17.30
C PRO A 66 -19.32 6.97 17.59
N PHE A 67 -19.81 8.08 17.02
CA PHE A 67 -19.30 9.42 17.24
C PHE A 67 -19.49 9.79 18.73
N SER A 68 -18.43 9.77 19.53
CA SER A 68 -18.44 10.36 20.87
C SER A 68 -18.05 11.83 20.79
N THR A 69 -19.04 12.71 20.76
CA THR A 69 -18.86 14.14 21.06
C THR A 69 -18.88 14.35 22.57
N THR A 70 -17.73 14.68 23.16
CA THR A 70 -17.67 15.31 24.48
C THR A 70 -17.49 16.81 24.26
N ASN A 71 -18.53 17.59 24.53
CA ASN A 71 -18.44 19.04 24.59
C ASN A 71 -17.87 19.46 25.97
N HIS A 72 -16.98 20.46 25.94
CA HIS A 72 -16.45 21.19 27.09
C HIS A 72 -17.39 22.36 27.44
#